data_AF-A0A6A1R1A7-F1
#
_entry.id   AF-A0A6A1R1A7-F1
#
_cell.length_a   1.000
_cell.length_b   1.000
_cell.length_c   1.000
_cell.angle_alpha   90.00
_cell.angle_beta   90.00
_cell.angle_gamma   90.00
#
_symmetry.space_group_name_H-M   'P 1'
#
loop_
_entity.id
_entity.type
_entity.pdbx_description
1 polymer ?
#
loop_
_entity_poly.entity_id
_entity_poly.type
_entity_poly.pdbx_seq_one_letter_code
_entity_poly.pdbx_strand_id
1 'polypeptide(L)'
;MTAIADLPDIRPSLLLDFANSGRVDPRIQCTRASSATCYGPDGKLRVVPANTPRIDYDPETGKCLGLLVEESRTNLVYPSVIPSGKGVVFRKVQLNGNTTAVSGIPSPDGSNNAVSITGASNSTNSSGMDNLRLLAVIPLENVGYSVSFYLKSAVTVTVREASSGTNVSFAPSSKWTRVSAVFTPTSPNQNIIITSAGGAEFSLFGLQVEVGSFPTSYIPTEGSAVTRAADSVSVLYAQSKVKGAMLVSGQFLGAPSSGFSFPLRARGPVAQAYIGAPYVIASNNSMVRSGYTRGVEGGAVSAIPPGAAVTRGGDFRACISWGDDVIRSGFLGAVSPDVAATKAIEDTTHLDLMTNSPAAGVAGAIYISRVALYSRTLTTQNVQRLTA
;
A
#
# COMPACT_ATOMS: atom_id res chain seq x y z
N MET A 1 -23.22 -11.64 28.79
CA MET A 1 -22.29 -10.73 28.07
C MET A 1 -21.55 -11.60 27.08
N THR A 2 -21.94 -11.54 25.81
CA THR A 2 -21.50 -12.52 24.80
C THR A 2 -20.06 -12.25 24.41
N ALA A 3 -19.19 -13.27 24.52
CA ALA A 3 -17.82 -13.21 24.04
C ALA A 3 -17.83 -12.78 22.56
N ILE A 4 -17.03 -11.76 22.22
CA ILE A 4 -16.76 -11.45 20.82
C ILE A 4 -15.91 -12.60 20.30
N ALA A 5 -16.38 -13.31 19.27
CA ALA A 5 -15.61 -14.38 18.64
C ALA A 5 -14.18 -13.89 18.34
N ASP A 6 -13.19 -14.72 18.65
CA ASP A 6 -11.76 -14.50 18.41
C ASP A 6 -11.01 -13.46 19.27
N LEU A 7 -11.64 -12.82 20.26
CA LEU A 7 -10.93 -11.99 21.24
C LEU A 7 -10.79 -12.72 22.57
N PRO A 8 -9.62 -12.81 23.22
CA PRO A 8 -9.52 -13.29 24.61
C PRO A 8 -10.50 -12.51 25.50
N ASP A 9 -10.88 -13.05 26.66
CA ASP A 9 -11.78 -12.40 27.64
C ASP A 9 -11.20 -11.08 28.23
N ILE A 10 -10.15 -10.55 27.60
CA ILE A 10 -9.48 -9.31 27.89
C ILE A 10 -10.00 -8.25 26.94
N ARG A 11 -10.74 -7.28 27.49
CA ARG A 11 -11.20 -6.11 26.73
C ARG A 11 -10.04 -5.16 26.44
N PRO A 12 -9.89 -4.68 25.19
CA PRO A 12 -8.93 -3.63 24.88
C PRO A 12 -9.35 -2.29 25.50
N SER A 13 -8.36 -1.54 25.96
CA SER A 13 -8.47 -0.15 26.44
C SER A 13 -8.69 0.85 25.30
N LEU A 14 -8.24 0.51 24.09
CA LEU A 14 -8.52 1.21 22.84
C LEU A 14 -8.75 0.17 21.75
N LEU A 15 -9.84 0.29 21.00
CA LEU A 15 -10.10 -0.50 19.81
C LEU A 15 -10.42 0.43 18.64
N LEU A 16 -9.59 0.39 17.60
CA LEU A 16 -9.82 1.02 16.31
C LEU A 16 -10.06 -0.11 15.31
N ASP A 17 -11.33 -0.42 15.00
CA ASP A 17 -11.70 -1.56 14.15
C ASP A 17 -12.22 -1.07 12.79
N PHE A 18 -11.30 -0.65 11.93
CA PHE A 18 -11.61 -0.02 10.65
C PHE A 18 -12.36 -0.95 9.71
N ALA A 19 -11.88 -2.20 9.58
CA ALA A 19 -12.45 -3.16 8.64
C ALA A 19 -13.90 -3.54 9.00
N ASN A 20 -14.21 -3.74 10.28
CA ASN A 20 -15.56 -4.12 10.69
C ASN A 20 -16.52 -2.94 10.82
N SER A 21 -16.02 -1.76 11.20
CA SER A 21 -16.89 -0.59 11.40
C SER A 21 -17.12 0.22 10.13
N GLY A 22 -16.19 0.16 9.17
CA GLY A 22 -16.17 1.06 8.01
C GLY A 22 -16.02 2.54 8.39
N ARG A 23 -15.51 2.83 9.60
CA ARG A 23 -15.46 4.18 10.18
C ARG A 23 -14.06 4.51 10.69
N VAL A 24 -13.82 5.82 10.79
CA VAL A 24 -12.60 6.38 11.39
C VAL A 24 -12.95 6.95 12.76
N ASP A 25 -12.19 6.56 13.78
CA ASP A 25 -12.33 7.10 15.14
C ASP A 25 -11.97 8.60 15.16
N PRO A 26 -12.75 9.47 15.82
CA PRO A 26 -12.49 10.91 15.86
C PRO A 26 -11.13 11.33 16.43
N ARG A 27 -10.42 10.45 17.15
CA ARG A 27 -9.07 10.72 17.67
C ARG A 27 -7.97 10.62 16.61
N ILE A 28 -8.29 10.08 15.44
CA ILE A 28 -7.32 9.92 14.35
C ILE A 28 -7.09 11.27 13.69
N GLN A 29 -5.85 11.72 13.72
CA GLN A 29 -5.37 12.87 12.96
C GLN A 29 -4.72 12.37 11.69
N CYS A 30 -5.27 12.76 10.54
CA CYS A 30 -4.74 12.46 9.23
C CYS A 30 -4.38 13.76 8.52
N THR A 31 -3.12 13.91 8.10
CA THR A 31 -2.69 15.02 7.26
C THR A 31 -2.18 14.48 5.93
N ARG A 32 -2.56 15.16 4.85
CA ARG A 32 -2.10 14.89 3.48
C ARG A 32 -2.35 16.16 2.67
N ALA A 33 -1.30 16.75 2.10
CA ALA A 33 -1.37 18.03 1.39
C ALA A 33 -2.04 17.98 -0.02
N SER A 34 -2.62 16.84 -0.39
CA SER A 34 -3.20 16.60 -1.72
C SER A 34 -4.43 15.71 -1.62
N SER A 35 -5.30 15.73 -2.63
CA SER A 35 -6.33 14.70 -2.80
C SER A 35 -5.69 13.34 -3.13
N ALA A 36 -6.42 12.27 -2.85
CA ALA A 36 -6.02 10.91 -3.19
C ALA A 36 -7.25 10.09 -3.59
N THR A 37 -7.08 8.86 -4.07
CA THR A 37 -8.23 7.99 -4.38
C THR A 37 -8.32 6.80 -3.43
N CYS A 38 -9.52 6.25 -3.29
CA CYS A 38 -9.78 4.91 -2.75
C CYS A 38 -11.13 4.41 -3.29
N TYR A 39 -11.43 3.14 -3.10
CA TYR A 39 -12.73 2.57 -3.37
C TYR A 39 -13.72 2.82 -2.24
N GLY A 40 -14.98 3.02 -2.60
CA GLY A 40 -16.10 3.01 -1.68
C GLY A 40 -16.71 1.61 -1.50
N PRO A 41 -17.64 1.45 -0.53
CA PRO A 41 -18.36 0.19 -0.32
C PRO A 41 -19.25 -0.24 -1.51
N ASP A 42 -19.50 0.66 -2.47
CA ASP A 42 -20.20 0.40 -3.73
C ASP A 42 -19.26 -0.07 -4.85
N GLY A 43 -17.98 -0.31 -4.55
CA GLY A 43 -16.98 -0.76 -5.52
C GLY A 43 -16.54 0.33 -6.52
N LYS A 44 -16.93 1.61 -6.30
CA LYS A 44 -16.54 2.71 -7.17
C LYS A 44 -15.30 3.42 -6.66
N LEU A 45 -14.41 3.78 -7.58
CA LEU A 45 -13.23 4.59 -7.30
C LEU A 45 -13.66 6.04 -7.04
N ARG A 46 -13.16 6.64 -5.96
CA ARG A 46 -13.55 7.99 -5.52
C ARG A 46 -12.33 8.84 -5.21
N VAL A 47 -12.45 10.14 -5.42
CA VAL A 47 -11.49 11.13 -4.96
C VAL A 47 -11.82 11.53 -3.51
N VAL A 48 -10.82 11.45 -2.65
CA VAL A 48 -10.87 11.84 -1.24
C VAL A 48 -10.04 13.13 -1.08
N PRO A 49 -10.61 14.21 -0.51
CA PRO A 49 -9.91 15.48 -0.32
C PRO A 49 -8.64 15.38 0.54
N ALA A 50 -7.85 16.45 0.54
CA ALA A 50 -6.72 16.62 1.46
C ALA A 50 -7.16 16.45 2.93
N ASN A 51 -6.22 16.03 3.79
CA ASN A 51 -6.42 15.83 5.24
C ASN A 51 -7.59 14.92 5.62
N THR A 52 -8.04 14.06 4.70
CA THR A 52 -9.15 13.13 4.92
C THR A 52 -8.64 11.69 4.88
N PRO A 53 -8.86 10.89 5.95
CA PRO A 53 -8.48 9.48 6.00
C PRO A 53 -9.29 8.66 4.98
N ARG A 54 -8.69 7.57 4.50
CA ARG A 54 -9.26 6.71 3.45
C ARG A 54 -9.59 5.35 4.03
N ILE A 55 -10.89 5.03 4.12
CA ILE A 55 -11.34 3.64 4.33
C ILE A 55 -11.52 3.04 2.94
N ASP A 56 -10.72 2.02 2.64
CA ASP A 56 -10.69 1.40 1.32
C ASP A 56 -11.42 0.06 1.30
N TYR A 57 -11.92 -0.30 0.13
CA TYR A 57 -12.71 -1.49 -0.10
C TYR A 57 -12.16 -2.27 -1.27
N ASP A 58 -12.22 -3.60 -1.17
CA ASP A 58 -12.00 -4.45 -2.31
C ASP A 58 -13.17 -4.26 -3.30
N PRO A 59 -12.93 -3.77 -4.54
CA PRO A 59 -14.00 -3.42 -5.46
C PRO A 59 -14.73 -4.63 -6.04
N GLU A 60 -14.15 -5.84 -5.94
CA GLU A 60 -14.76 -7.07 -6.45
C GLU A 60 -15.65 -7.74 -5.40
N THR A 61 -15.20 -7.77 -4.15
CA THR A 61 -15.86 -8.47 -3.04
C THR A 61 -16.67 -7.56 -2.14
N GLY A 62 -16.45 -6.24 -2.20
CA GLY A 62 -17.04 -5.26 -1.28
C GLY A 62 -16.45 -5.33 0.14
N LYS A 63 -15.41 -6.15 0.38
CA LYS A 63 -14.76 -6.27 1.69
C LYS A 63 -14.09 -4.96 2.06
N CYS A 64 -14.42 -4.42 3.24
CA CYS A 64 -13.67 -3.31 3.83
C CYS A 64 -12.26 -3.78 4.20
N LEU A 65 -11.24 -3.16 3.61
CA LEU A 65 -9.84 -3.48 3.85
C LEU A 65 -9.29 -2.74 5.09
N GLY A 66 -9.93 -1.64 5.46
CA GLY A 66 -9.59 -0.80 6.60
C GLY A 66 -9.00 0.54 6.18
N LEU A 67 -8.20 1.15 7.06
CA LEU A 67 -7.56 2.43 6.82
C LEU A 67 -6.38 2.26 5.86
N LEU A 68 -6.43 2.92 4.71
CA LEU A 68 -5.32 3.00 3.75
C LEU A 68 -4.39 4.17 4.11
N VAL A 69 -3.10 3.87 4.23
CA VAL A 69 -2.02 4.83 4.47
C VAL A 69 -0.86 4.55 3.51
N GLU A 70 -0.38 5.60 2.84
CA GLU A 70 0.61 5.47 1.77
C GLU A 70 1.60 6.64 1.73
N GLU A 71 2.84 6.32 1.37
CA GLU A 71 3.93 7.28 1.13
C GLU A 71 3.67 8.19 -0.08
N SER A 72 4.48 9.23 -0.24
CA SER A 72 4.36 10.13 -1.39
C SER A 72 4.75 9.42 -2.68
N ARG A 73 3.99 9.62 -3.76
CA ARG A 73 4.34 9.13 -5.10
C ARG A 73 3.96 10.12 -6.18
N THR A 74 4.64 10.02 -7.32
CA THR A 74 4.41 10.82 -8.51
C THR A 74 4.03 9.90 -9.65
N ASN A 75 2.90 10.18 -10.30
CA ASN A 75 2.57 9.54 -11.57
C ASN A 75 3.30 10.26 -12.71
N LEU A 76 4.25 9.56 -13.34
CA LEU A 76 5.14 10.08 -14.38
C LEU A 76 4.50 10.09 -15.77
N VAL A 77 3.45 9.29 -15.99
CA VAL A 77 2.73 9.30 -17.27
C VAL A 77 1.60 10.32 -17.23
N TYR A 78 1.43 11.04 -18.33
CA TYR A 78 0.31 11.95 -18.52
C TYR A 78 -0.09 12.05 -20.01
N PRO A 79 -1.39 12.06 -20.30
CA PRO A 79 -2.49 11.93 -19.33
C PRO A 79 -2.63 10.49 -18.81
N SER A 80 -3.23 10.32 -17.63
CA SER A 80 -3.54 8.99 -17.08
C SER A 80 -4.82 8.41 -17.68
N VAL A 81 -5.64 9.24 -18.31
CA VAL A 81 -6.81 8.84 -19.10
C VAL A 81 -6.60 9.31 -20.54
N ILE A 82 -6.77 8.41 -21.51
CA ILE A 82 -6.57 8.74 -22.92
C ILE A 82 -7.79 9.56 -23.40
N PRO A 83 -7.61 10.82 -23.82
CA PRO A 83 -8.72 11.65 -24.29
C PRO A 83 -9.29 11.16 -25.63
N SER A 84 -10.57 11.48 -25.87
CA SER A 84 -11.24 11.20 -27.13
C SER A 84 -10.66 12.01 -28.30
N GLY A 85 -10.66 11.41 -29.50
CA GLY A 85 -10.36 12.12 -30.75
C GLY A 85 -8.93 12.66 -30.90
N LYS A 86 -7.94 12.14 -30.16
CA LYS A 86 -6.53 12.50 -30.32
C LYS A 86 -5.80 11.49 -31.20
N GLY A 87 -4.85 11.97 -32.00
CA GLY A 87 -4.09 11.18 -32.97
C GLY A 87 -3.09 10.19 -32.35
N VAL A 88 -2.15 9.71 -33.16
CA VAL A 88 -1.19 8.64 -32.83
C VAL A 88 -0.36 8.94 -31.56
N VAL A 89 -0.01 10.20 -31.28
CA VAL A 89 0.76 10.60 -30.09
C VAL A 89 0.06 11.72 -29.34
N PHE A 90 -0.11 11.55 -28.03
CA PHE A 90 -0.63 12.56 -27.12
C PHE A 90 0.21 12.61 -25.83
N ARG A 91 1.11 13.60 -25.75
CA ARG A 91 2.02 13.80 -24.60
C ARG A 91 2.88 12.56 -24.36
N LYS A 92 2.75 11.92 -23.19
CA LYS A 92 3.51 10.71 -22.83
C LYS A 92 2.82 9.43 -23.30
N VAL A 93 1.75 9.50 -24.07
CA VAL A 93 0.99 8.33 -24.53
C VAL A 93 0.99 8.29 -26.05
N GLN A 94 1.36 7.15 -26.64
CA GLN A 94 1.35 6.92 -28.08
C GLN A 94 0.60 5.63 -28.41
N LEU A 95 -0.41 5.73 -29.27
CA LEU A 95 -1.03 4.58 -29.94
C LEU A 95 -0.19 4.19 -31.14
N ASN A 96 -0.15 2.90 -31.50
CA ASN A 96 0.46 2.49 -32.76
C ASN A 96 -0.42 2.95 -33.93
N GLY A 97 0.19 3.28 -35.08
CA GLY A 97 -0.51 3.88 -36.23
C GLY A 97 -1.62 3.02 -36.85
N ASN A 98 -1.64 1.71 -36.56
CA ASN A 98 -2.67 0.77 -36.99
C ASN A 98 -3.63 0.34 -35.85
N THR A 99 -3.57 1.00 -34.69
CA THR A 99 -4.43 0.74 -33.53
C THR A 99 -5.64 1.66 -33.56
N THR A 100 -6.81 1.13 -33.21
CA THR A 100 -8.04 1.93 -33.02
C THR A 100 -8.30 2.13 -31.54
N ALA A 101 -8.72 3.33 -31.15
CA ALA A 101 -9.12 3.65 -29.78
C ALA A 101 -10.55 4.20 -29.76
N VAL A 102 -11.40 3.61 -28.92
CA VAL A 102 -12.80 4.03 -28.69
C VAL A 102 -12.91 4.57 -27.27
N SER A 103 -13.20 5.86 -27.15
CA SER A 103 -13.46 6.54 -25.87
C SER A 103 -14.92 6.41 -25.45
N GLY A 104 -15.25 6.75 -24.20
CA GLY A 104 -16.63 6.73 -23.72
C GLY A 104 -16.98 5.44 -22.97
N ILE A 105 -15.99 4.61 -22.67
CA ILE A 105 -16.21 3.34 -21.98
C ILE A 105 -16.47 3.62 -20.49
N PRO A 106 -17.46 2.95 -19.85
CA PRO A 106 -17.68 3.07 -18.42
C PRO A 106 -16.41 2.70 -17.62
N SER A 107 -15.97 3.60 -16.76
CA SER A 107 -14.73 3.48 -15.98
C SER A 107 -15.00 3.10 -14.52
N PRO A 108 -13.98 2.62 -13.78
CA PRO A 108 -14.10 2.24 -12.37
C PRO A 108 -14.57 3.37 -11.42
N ASP A 109 -14.41 4.63 -11.81
CA ASP A 109 -14.90 5.79 -11.06
C ASP A 109 -16.39 6.09 -11.31
N GLY A 110 -17.06 5.29 -12.17
CA GLY A 110 -18.46 5.45 -12.54
C GLY A 110 -18.72 6.51 -13.61
N SER A 111 -17.67 7.13 -14.16
CA SER A 111 -17.78 7.98 -15.35
C SER A 111 -17.68 7.16 -16.64
N ASN A 112 -17.62 7.82 -17.79
CA ASN A 112 -17.51 7.21 -19.12
C ASN A 112 -16.25 7.71 -19.83
N ASN A 113 -15.09 7.63 -19.17
CA ASN A 113 -13.83 8.18 -19.67
C ASN A 113 -12.76 7.12 -19.96
N ALA A 114 -13.06 5.82 -19.76
CA ALA A 114 -12.15 4.76 -20.17
C ALA A 114 -12.07 4.66 -21.71
N VAL A 115 -11.02 3.98 -22.18
CA VAL A 115 -10.77 3.75 -23.61
C VAL A 115 -10.65 2.25 -23.88
N SER A 116 -11.32 1.78 -24.93
CA SER A 116 -11.07 0.49 -25.57
C SER A 116 -10.04 0.64 -26.68
N ILE A 117 -9.06 -0.26 -26.72
CA ILE A 117 -8.00 -0.31 -27.71
C ILE A 117 -8.12 -1.62 -28.48
N THR A 118 -8.18 -1.55 -29.80
CA THR A 118 -8.09 -2.71 -30.70
C THR A 118 -6.67 -2.79 -31.26
N GLY A 119 -5.99 -3.89 -30.97
CA GLY A 119 -4.61 -4.10 -31.37
C GLY A 119 -4.42 -4.13 -32.88
N ALA A 120 -3.29 -3.61 -33.35
CA ALA A 120 -2.93 -3.62 -34.77
C ALA A 120 -2.78 -5.08 -35.27
N SER A 121 -3.52 -5.47 -36.31
CA SER A 121 -3.42 -6.82 -36.90
C SER A 121 -2.04 -7.08 -37.52
N ASN A 122 -1.40 -6.03 -38.07
CA ASN A 122 -0.04 -6.04 -38.62
C ASN A 122 0.67 -4.73 -38.23
N SER A 123 1.90 -4.81 -37.71
CA SER A 123 2.75 -3.66 -37.37
C SER A 123 3.95 -3.60 -38.33
N THR A 124 4.09 -2.52 -39.10
CA THR A 124 5.18 -2.29 -40.06
C THR A 124 6.38 -1.54 -39.46
N ASN A 125 6.32 -1.17 -38.17
CA ASN A 125 7.43 -0.56 -37.45
C ASN A 125 8.07 -1.57 -36.49
N SER A 126 9.38 -1.44 -36.32
CA SER A 126 10.39 -2.47 -36.11
C SER A 126 10.37 -3.34 -34.83
N SER A 127 9.21 -3.73 -34.26
CA SER A 127 9.17 -4.73 -33.17
C SER A 127 7.79 -5.35 -32.82
N GLY A 128 6.85 -5.52 -33.76
CA GLY A 128 5.62 -6.34 -33.54
C GLY A 128 4.37 -5.58 -33.04
N MET A 129 3.35 -6.32 -32.56
CA MET A 129 1.97 -5.91 -32.20
C MET A 129 1.86 -4.91 -31.03
N ASP A 130 2.73 -3.90 -30.96
CA ASP A 130 2.65 -2.84 -29.97
C ASP A 130 1.33 -2.08 -30.15
N ASN A 131 0.52 -1.93 -29.11
CA ASN A 131 -0.75 -1.20 -29.21
C ASN A 131 -0.64 0.19 -28.59
N LEU A 132 0.03 0.28 -27.45
CA LEU A 132 0.20 1.50 -26.68
C LEU A 132 1.63 1.60 -26.13
N ARG A 133 2.22 2.79 -26.21
CA ARG A 133 3.52 3.14 -25.63
C ARG A 133 3.36 4.30 -24.66
N LEU A 134 3.93 4.16 -23.46
CA LEU A 134 4.13 5.25 -22.51
C LEU A 134 5.55 5.77 -22.71
N LEU A 135 5.68 6.98 -23.24
CA LEU A 135 6.90 7.51 -23.83
C LEU A 135 7.84 8.11 -22.78
N ALA A 136 9.09 7.64 -22.70
CA ALA A 136 10.13 8.19 -21.83
C ALA A 136 9.62 8.44 -20.39
N VAL A 137 8.97 7.42 -19.82
CA VAL A 137 8.44 7.41 -18.44
C VAL A 137 9.41 6.77 -17.45
N ILE A 138 10.53 6.25 -17.95
CA ILE A 138 11.66 5.73 -17.19
C ILE A 138 12.84 6.70 -17.37
N PRO A 139 13.00 7.74 -16.53
CA PRO A 139 14.09 8.69 -16.68
C PRO A 139 15.45 8.15 -16.22
N LEU A 140 15.47 7.16 -15.33
CA LEU A 140 16.67 6.61 -14.71
C LEU A 140 16.74 5.08 -14.85
N GLU A 141 17.95 4.57 -15.01
CA GLU A 141 18.28 3.14 -14.96
C GLU A 141 18.50 2.65 -13.52
N ASN A 142 18.47 1.33 -13.32
CA ASN A 142 18.72 0.63 -12.05
C ASN A 142 17.83 1.08 -10.88
N VAL A 143 16.66 1.63 -11.20
CA VAL A 143 15.62 2.06 -10.26
C VAL A 143 14.35 1.24 -10.53
N GLY A 144 13.67 0.81 -9.47
CA GLY A 144 12.39 0.11 -9.59
C GLY A 144 11.27 1.07 -10.00
N TYR A 145 10.45 0.67 -10.97
CA TYR A 145 9.24 1.39 -11.38
C TYR A 145 8.04 0.46 -11.31
N SER A 146 6.96 0.93 -10.69
CA SER A 146 5.67 0.28 -10.72
C SER A 146 4.81 0.89 -11.81
N VAL A 147 4.26 0.03 -12.66
CA VAL A 147 3.28 0.39 -13.69
C VAL A 147 1.95 -0.17 -13.25
N SER A 148 0.90 0.64 -13.20
CA SER A 148 -0.45 0.15 -12.91
C SER A 148 -1.50 0.85 -13.76
N PHE A 149 -2.59 0.14 -14.01
CA PHE A 149 -3.79 0.65 -14.66
C PHE A 149 -4.94 -0.30 -14.40
N TYR A 150 -6.16 0.15 -14.66
CA TYR A 150 -7.35 -0.69 -14.65
C TYR A 150 -7.50 -1.33 -16.01
N LEU A 151 -7.68 -2.65 -16.03
CA LEU A 151 -7.80 -3.47 -17.23
C LEU A 151 -9.14 -4.22 -17.21
N LYS A 152 -9.79 -4.26 -18.38
CA LYS A 152 -10.88 -5.19 -18.69
C LYS A 152 -10.61 -5.75 -20.08
N SER A 153 -10.52 -7.07 -20.21
CA SER A 153 -10.08 -7.71 -21.45
C SER A 153 -10.57 -9.15 -21.57
N ALA A 154 -10.92 -9.57 -22.79
CA ALA A 154 -11.20 -10.97 -23.12
C ALA A 154 -9.94 -11.76 -23.52
N VAL A 155 -8.81 -11.07 -23.70
CA VAL A 155 -7.52 -11.66 -24.06
C VAL A 155 -6.43 -11.29 -23.05
N THR A 156 -5.33 -12.03 -23.08
CA THR A 156 -4.14 -11.68 -22.31
C THR A 156 -3.59 -10.33 -22.80
N VAL A 157 -3.29 -9.44 -21.85
CA VAL A 157 -2.59 -8.17 -22.11
C VAL A 157 -1.21 -8.23 -21.47
N THR A 158 -0.19 -7.84 -22.22
CA THR A 158 1.20 -7.87 -21.78
C THR A 158 1.75 -6.46 -21.64
N VAL A 159 2.47 -6.23 -20.56
CA VAL A 159 3.27 -5.02 -20.33
C VAL A 159 4.74 -5.39 -20.43
N ARG A 160 5.48 -4.61 -21.20
CA ARG A 160 6.90 -4.81 -21.47
C ARG A 160 7.67 -3.54 -21.16
N GLU A 161 8.87 -3.73 -20.63
CA GLU A 161 9.94 -2.74 -20.65
C GLU A 161 11.17 -3.40 -21.31
N ALA A 162 11.77 -2.74 -22.30
CA ALA A 162 12.73 -3.39 -23.19
C ALA A 162 14.09 -3.61 -22.53
N SER A 163 14.58 -2.63 -21.77
CA SER A 163 15.92 -2.70 -21.17
C SER A 163 16.00 -3.65 -19.98
N SER A 164 14.92 -3.87 -19.23
CA SER A 164 14.85 -4.91 -18.20
C SER A 164 14.69 -6.32 -18.76
N GLY A 165 14.41 -6.45 -20.06
CA GLY A 165 14.12 -7.73 -20.72
C GLY A 165 12.88 -8.46 -20.17
N THR A 166 12.05 -7.78 -19.37
CA THR A 166 10.94 -8.39 -18.63
C THR A 166 9.60 -8.11 -19.31
N ASN A 167 8.77 -9.14 -19.41
CA ASN A 167 7.37 -9.05 -19.83
C ASN A 167 6.47 -9.56 -18.71
N VAL A 168 5.40 -8.82 -18.42
CA VAL A 168 4.38 -9.22 -17.45
C VAL A 168 3.04 -9.32 -18.17
N SER A 169 2.45 -10.52 -18.17
CA SER A 169 1.17 -10.79 -18.82
C SER A 169 0.06 -10.92 -17.80
N PHE A 170 -1.06 -10.26 -18.05
CA PHE A 170 -2.26 -10.30 -17.21
C PHE A 170 -3.34 -11.15 -17.88
N ALA A 171 -3.96 -12.03 -17.10
CA ALA A 171 -5.04 -12.88 -17.57
C ALA A 171 -6.29 -12.06 -17.96
N PRO A 172 -7.13 -12.56 -18.89
CA PRO A 172 -8.42 -11.97 -19.19
C PRO A 172 -9.30 -11.77 -17.95
N SER A 173 -10.06 -10.68 -17.93
CA SER A 173 -11.10 -10.39 -16.94
C SER A 173 -12.25 -9.62 -17.57
N SER A 174 -13.48 -10.08 -17.33
CA SER A 174 -14.71 -9.39 -17.75
C SER A 174 -15.08 -8.20 -16.86
N LYS A 175 -14.42 -8.06 -15.70
CA LYS A 175 -14.57 -6.95 -14.77
C LYS A 175 -13.35 -6.03 -14.84
N TRP A 176 -13.52 -4.79 -14.41
CA TRP A 176 -12.38 -3.90 -14.19
C TRP A 176 -11.52 -4.44 -13.05
N THR A 177 -10.28 -4.78 -13.37
CA THR A 177 -9.30 -5.23 -12.39
C THR A 177 -8.09 -4.29 -12.44
N ARG A 178 -7.62 -3.82 -11.28
CA ARG A 178 -6.37 -3.06 -11.24
C ARG A 178 -5.20 -4.01 -11.37
N VAL A 179 -4.43 -3.87 -12.44
CA VAL A 179 -3.24 -4.69 -12.70
C VAL A 179 -1.99 -3.89 -12.46
N SER A 180 -0.88 -4.57 -12.13
CA SER A 180 0.41 -3.91 -11.93
C SER A 180 1.59 -4.77 -12.32
N ALA A 181 2.61 -4.14 -12.87
CA ALA A 181 3.93 -4.72 -13.15
C ALA A 181 5.02 -3.89 -12.45
N VAL A 182 6.14 -4.53 -12.14
CA VAL A 182 7.32 -3.85 -11.59
C VAL A 182 8.51 -4.16 -12.49
N PHE A 183 9.24 -3.13 -12.88
CA PHE A 183 10.42 -3.23 -13.73
C PHE A 183 11.61 -2.58 -13.05
N THR A 184 12.81 -3.10 -13.33
CA THR A 184 14.09 -2.45 -13.00
C THR A 184 14.86 -2.26 -14.30
N PRO A 185 14.62 -1.15 -15.02
CA PRO A 185 15.22 -0.88 -16.32
C PRO A 185 16.74 -0.73 -16.23
N THR A 186 17.47 -1.19 -17.24
CA THR A 186 18.95 -1.12 -17.30
C THR A 186 19.45 0.01 -18.19
N SER A 187 18.54 0.85 -18.69
CA SER A 187 18.87 2.03 -19.48
C SER A 187 17.87 3.16 -19.17
N PRO A 188 18.27 4.44 -19.30
CA PRO A 188 17.37 5.57 -19.10
C PRO A 188 16.52 5.84 -20.34
N ASN A 189 15.58 6.77 -20.20
CA ASN A 189 14.66 7.25 -21.23
C ASN A 189 13.85 6.15 -21.93
N GLN A 190 13.50 5.09 -21.19
CA GLN A 190 12.76 3.96 -21.75
C GLN A 190 11.25 4.20 -21.79
N ASN A 191 10.62 3.44 -22.68
CA ASN A 191 9.18 3.38 -22.83
C ASN A 191 8.62 2.16 -22.08
N ILE A 192 7.38 2.26 -21.64
CA ILE A 192 6.56 1.09 -21.29
C ILE A 192 5.65 0.76 -22.46
N ILE A 193 5.58 -0.50 -22.85
CA ILE A 193 4.77 -0.96 -23.98
C ILE A 193 3.65 -1.85 -23.45
N ILE A 194 2.42 -1.60 -23.89
CA ILE A 194 1.24 -2.40 -23.56
C ILE A 194 0.70 -3.01 -24.86
N THR A 195 0.55 -4.33 -24.87
CA THR A 195 0.20 -5.11 -26.06
C THR A 195 -0.83 -6.21 -25.78
N SER A 196 -1.57 -6.59 -26.81
CA SER A 196 -2.45 -7.75 -26.87
C SER A 196 -2.22 -8.50 -28.18
N ALA A 197 -2.92 -9.62 -28.39
CA ALA A 197 -2.94 -10.28 -29.68
C ALA A 197 -3.49 -9.35 -30.79
N GLY A 198 -2.97 -9.46 -32.00
CA GLY A 198 -3.37 -8.61 -33.14
C GLY A 198 -4.86 -8.73 -33.42
N GLY A 199 -5.53 -7.59 -33.62
CA GLY A 199 -6.98 -7.51 -33.81
C GLY A 199 -7.81 -7.70 -32.52
N ALA A 200 -7.20 -8.01 -31.39
CA ALA A 200 -7.92 -8.17 -30.13
C ALA A 200 -8.19 -6.82 -29.45
N GLU A 201 -9.32 -6.72 -28.75
CA GLU A 201 -9.73 -5.54 -27.99
C GLU A 201 -9.45 -5.71 -26.49
N PHE A 202 -8.98 -4.64 -25.85
CA PHE A 202 -8.94 -4.51 -24.40
C PHE A 202 -9.27 -3.07 -23.97
N SER A 203 -9.93 -2.90 -22.83
CA SER A 203 -10.23 -1.59 -22.25
C SER A 203 -9.27 -1.25 -21.11
N LEU A 204 -8.86 0.00 -21.03
CA LEU A 204 -8.00 0.53 -19.97
C LEU A 204 -8.51 1.85 -19.39
N PHE A 205 -8.11 2.12 -18.15
CA PHE A 205 -8.30 3.38 -17.45
C PHE A 205 -7.17 3.61 -16.45
N GLY A 206 -6.82 4.88 -16.19
CA GLY A 206 -5.95 5.26 -15.09
C GLY A 206 -4.50 4.76 -15.21
N LEU A 207 -3.86 5.02 -16.34
CA LEU A 207 -2.43 4.76 -16.57
C LEU A 207 -1.59 5.46 -15.50
N GLN A 208 -0.73 4.68 -14.84
CA GLN A 208 0.13 5.15 -13.77
C GLN A 208 1.51 4.51 -13.83
N VAL A 209 2.54 5.35 -13.78
CA VAL A 209 3.94 4.93 -13.67
C VAL A 209 4.57 5.68 -12.50
N GLU A 210 5.04 4.96 -11.50
CA GLU A 210 5.64 5.53 -10.28
C GLU A 210 7.03 4.94 -10.08
N VAL A 211 7.99 5.74 -9.62
CA VAL A 211 9.23 5.19 -9.05
C VAL A 211 8.84 4.42 -7.79
N GLY A 212 9.21 3.15 -7.68
CA GLY A 212 8.89 2.27 -6.55
C GLY A 212 8.72 0.80 -6.92
N SER A 213 8.70 -0.07 -5.92
CA SER A 213 8.51 -1.53 -6.08
C SER A 213 7.05 -1.99 -5.95
N PHE A 214 6.12 -1.03 -5.84
CA PHE A 214 4.68 -1.27 -5.75
C PHE A 214 3.90 -0.03 -6.22
N PRO A 215 2.69 -0.19 -6.79
CA PRO A 215 1.81 0.92 -7.10
C PRO A 215 1.14 1.47 -5.83
N THR A 216 0.91 2.78 -5.78
CA THR A 216 0.01 3.37 -4.77
C THR A 216 -1.37 3.63 -5.35
N SER A 217 -2.29 4.22 -4.60
CA SER A 217 -3.60 4.68 -5.10
C SER A 217 -3.48 5.44 -6.42
N TYR A 218 -4.55 5.41 -7.22
CA TYR A 218 -4.58 6.12 -8.48
C TYR A 218 -4.35 7.63 -8.30
N ILE A 219 -3.44 8.20 -9.08
CA ILE A 219 -3.06 9.60 -9.12
C ILE A 219 -3.42 10.10 -10.53
N PRO A 220 -4.56 10.78 -10.69
CA PRO A 220 -4.98 11.33 -11.98
C PRO A 220 -3.97 12.34 -12.51
N THR A 221 -3.66 12.26 -13.81
CA THR A 221 -2.81 13.21 -14.53
C THR A 221 -3.46 13.64 -15.83
N GLU A 222 -3.22 14.89 -16.21
CA GLU A 222 -3.67 15.46 -17.48
C GLU A 222 -2.51 16.20 -18.14
N GLY A 223 -2.22 17.38 -17.60
CA GLY A 223 -1.27 18.41 -18.02
C GLY A 223 0.20 18.04 -17.89
N SER A 224 0.51 17.21 -16.91
CA SER A 224 1.86 16.96 -16.45
C SER A 224 1.83 15.79 -15.48
N ALA A 225 3.02 15.37 -15.03
CA ALA A 225 3.13 14.53 -13.86
C ALA A 225 2.48 15.22 -12.64
N VAL A 226 1.88 14.42 -11.76
CA VAL A 226 1.24 14.89 -10.52
C VAL A 226 1.77 14.05 -9.36
N THR A 227 2.00 14.70 -8.22
CA THR A 227 2.45 14.07 -6.98
C THR A 227 1.30 14.00 -5.99
N ARG A 228 1.00 12.80 -5.49
CA ARG A 228 0.21 12.62 -4.27
C ARG A 228 1.16 12.66 -3.07
N ALA A 229 0.91 13.59 -2.14
CA ALA A 229 1.66 13.72 -0.90
C ALA A 229 1.49 12.47 -0.01
N ALA A 230 2.50 12.18 0.80
CA ALA A 230 2.44 11.14 1.82
C ALA A 230 1.31 11.43 2.81
N ASP A 231 0.66 10.38 3.31
CA ASP A 231 -0.18 10.49 4.50
C ASP A 231 0.72 10.72 5.73
N SER A 232 0.18 11.33 6.79
CA SER A 232 0.72 11.26 8.14
C SER A 232 -0.44 11.04 9.08
N VAL A 233 -0.43 9.89 9.76
CA VAL A 233 -1.55 9.44 10.57
C VAL A 233 -1.10 9.13 11.97
N SER A 234 -1.72 9.81 12.93
CA SER A 234 -1.48 9.58 14.35
C SER A 234 -2.77 9.57 15.16
N VAL A 235 -2.69 9.03 16.37
CA VAL A 235 -3.78 8.97 17.34
C VAL A 235 -3.28 9.48 18.67
N LEU A 236 -3.97 10.45 19.25
CA LEU A 236 -3.71 10.85 20.63
C LEU A 236 -4.14 9.72 21.56
N TYR A 237 -3.20 9.22 22.34
CA TYR A 237 -3.38 8.07 23.21
C TYR A 237 -2.43 8.15 24.39
N ALA A 238 -2.95 8.44 25.59
CA ALA A 238 -2.16 8.43 26.81
C ALA A 238 -2.30 7.07 27.52
N GLN A 239 -1.18 6.39 27.78
CA GLN A 239 -1.16 5.26 28.72
C GLN A 239 0.02 5.25 29.68
N SER A 240 -0.20 4.52 30.78
CA SER A 240 0.70 4.43 31.94
C SER A 240 1.94 3.57 31.69
N LYS A 241 3.06 4.03 32.26
CA LYS A 241 4.47 3.63 32.11
C LYS A 241 4.81 2.15 32.25
N VAL A 242 3.99 1.36 32.94
CA VAL A 242 4.51 0.11 33.53
C VAL A 242 4.36 -1.10 32.61
N LYS A 243 3.25 -1.16 31.87
CA LYS A 243 2.90 -2.36 31.11
C LYS A 243 1.80 -2.12 30.11
N GLY A 244 1.81 -2.90 29.04
CA GLY A 244 0.76 -2.88 28.06
C GLY A 244 0.97 -3.90 26.95
N ALA A 245 0.03 -3.90 26.02
CA ALA A 245 0.22 -4.56 24.75
C ALA A 245 -0.46 -3.77 23.63
N MET A 246 0.10 -3.87 22.43
CA MET A 246 -0.47 -3.30 21.22
C MET A 246 -0.53 -4.32 20.11
N LEU A 247 -1.71 -4.44 19.50
CA LEU A 247 -2.03 -5.28 18.36
C LEU A 247 -2.28 -4.41 17.15
N VAL A 248 -1.77 -4.83 16.01
CA VAL A 248 -2.13 -4.31 14.69
C VAL A 248 -2.37 -5.46 13.72
N SER A 249 -3.38 -5.33 12.88
CA SER A 249 -3.64 -6.24 11.78
C SER A 249 -3.95 -5.48 10.51
N GLY A 250 -3.76 -6.14 9.38
CA GLY A 250 -3.95 -5.51 8.08
C GLY A 250 -3.38 -6.32 6.94
N GLN A 251 -3.12 -5.64 5.83
CA GLN A 251 -2.46 -6.21 4.66
C GLN A 251 -1.30 -5.30 4.24
N PHE A 252 -0.15 -5.92 4.00
CA PHE A 252 1.07 -5.23 3.64
C PHE A 252 1.12 -4.91 2.14
N LEU A 253 1.27 -3.63 1.76
CA LEU A 253 1.26 -3.22 0.35
C LEU A 253 2.65 -2.85 -0.18
N GLY A 254 3.54 -2.37 0.68
CA GLY A 254 4.93 -2.09 0.30
C GLY A 254 5.74 -1.43 1.41
N ALA A 255 7.04 -1.69 1.40
CA ALA A 255 8.03 -1.12 2.30
C ALA A 255 8.44 0.29 1.85
N PRO A 256 9.04 1.10 2.74
CA PRO A 256 9.70 2.33 2.32
C PRO A 256 10.82 2.05 1.31
N SER A 257 11.16 3.05 0.49
CA SER A 257 12.28 2.97 -0.46
C SER A 257 13.66 2.86 0.21
N SER A 258 13.78 3.24 1.49
CA SER A 258 15.01 3.15 2.27
C SER A 258 14.71 3.02 3.76
N GLY A 259 15.63 2.44 4.52
CA GLY A 259 15.52 2.33 5.97
C GLY A 259 14.41 1.37 6.40
N PHE A 260 13.56 1.84 7.31
CA PHE A 260 12.52 1.03 7.95
C PHE A 260 11.29 1.86 8.32
N SER A 261 10.19 1.18 8.64
CA SER A 261 8.99 1.78 9.24
C SER A 261 8.28 0.78 10.16
N PHE A 262 7.32 1.27 10.94
CA PHE A 262 6.44 0.46 11.79
C PHE A 262 4.99 0.69 11.38
N PRO A 263 4.21 -0.36 11.06
CA PRO A 263 2.77 -0.23 10.87
C PRO A 263 2.05 0.34 12.07
N LEU A 264 2.48 -0.03 13.29
CA LEU A 264 2.04 0.59 14.53
C LEU A 264 3.25 0.92 15.40
N ARG A 265 3.34 2.18 15.78
CA ARG A 265 4.37 2.69 16.69
C ARG A 265 3.72 3.48 17.82
N ALA A 266 4.00 3.12 19.05
CA ALA A 266 3.68 3.94 20.21
C ALA A 266 4.90 4.74 20.64
N ARG A 267 4.71 6.01 21.03
CA ARG A 267 5.81 6.90 21.42
C ARG A 267 5.38 7.92 22.48
N GLY A 268 6.37 8.49 23.15
CA GLY A 268 6.19 9.62 24.04
C GLY A 268 6.23 10.98 23.34
N PRO A 269 6.23 12.06 24.15
CA PRO A 269 6.39 13.43 23.65
C PRO A 269 7.74 13.65 22.97
N VAL A 270 8.78 12.96 23.45
CA VAL A 270 10.11 12.96 22.85
C VAL A 270 10.20 11.77 21.90
N ALA A 271 10.36 12.03 20.60
CA ALA A 271 10.27 11.00 19.55
C ALA A 271 11.37 9.91 19.58
N GLN A 272 12.33 9.99 20.50
CA GLN A 272 13.50 9.12 20.52
C GLN A 272 13.19 7.73 21.11
N ALA A 273 12.34 7.65 22.14
CA ALA A 273 11.87 6.39 22.69
C ALA A 273 10.56 5.96 22.02
N TYR A 274 10.44 4.66 21.75
CA TYR A 274 9.24 4.10 21.13
C TYR A 274 9.11 2.59 21.32
N ILE A 275 7.88 2.14 21.15
CA ILE A 275 7.51 0.74 20.97
C ILE A 275 6.99 0.60 19.53
N GLY A 276 7.45 -0.40 18.79
CA GLY A 276 7.04 -0.60 17.40
C GLY A 276 6.76 -2.06 17.08
N ALA A 277 5.66 -2.32 16.37
CA ALA A 277 5.33 -3.66 15.90
C ALA A 277 4.37 -3.62 14.69
N PRO A 278 4.56 -4.50 13.68
CA PRO A 278 5.80 -5.20 13.35
C PRO A 278 6.83 -4.24 12.72
N TYR A 279 8.00 -4.73 12.33
CA TYR A 279 9.03 -3.92 11.65
C TYR A 279 8.98 -4.17 10.15
N VAL A 280 9.13 -3.13 9.34
CA VAL A 280 9.14 -3.21 7.87
C VAL A 280 10.50 -2.72 7.38
N ILE A 281 11.12 -3.48 6.47
CA ILE A 281 12.48 -3.22 5.98
C ILE A 281 12.45 -2.93 4.48
N ALA A 282 13.15 -1.88 4.07
CA ALA A 282 13.28 -1.50 2.67
C ALA A 282 14.03 -2.55 1.82
N SER A 283 15.12 -3.12 2.35
CA SER A 283 16.09 -3.92 1.58
C SER A 283 15.51 -5.16 0.91
N ASN A 284 14.47 -5.75 1.48
CA ASN A 284 13.79 -6.94 0.95
C ASN A 284 12.29 -6.72 0.74
N ASN A 285 11.82 -5.47 0.78
CA ASN A 285 10.40 -5.12 0.67
C ASN A 285 9.51 -6.04 1.51
N SER A 286 9.86 -6.23 2.79
CA SER A 286 9.21 -7.23 3.65
C SER A 286 8.86 -6.67 5.02
N MET A 287 7.76 -7.18 5.56
CA MET A 287 7.38 -7.02 6.94
C MET A 287 7.93 -8.19 7.76
N VAL A 288 8.83 -7.90 8.68
CA VAL A 288 9.44 -8.89 9.56
C VAL A 288 8.71 -8.96 10.90
N ARG A 289 8.88 -10.09 11.58
CA ARG A 289 8.04 -10.54 12.71
C ARG A 289 8.29 -9.80 14.03
N SER A 290 9.26 -8.90 14.04
CA SER A 290 9.87 -8.38 15.25
C SER A 290 9.04 -7.27 15.90
N GLY A 291 8.85 -7.38 17.22
CA GLY A 291 8.44 -6.29 18.08
C GLY A 291 9.65 -5.61 18.70
N TYR A 292 9.65 -4.28 18.76
CA TYR A 292 10.78 -3.47 19.20
C TYR A 292 10.41 -2.57 20.38
N THR A 293 11.33 -2.42 21.32
CA THR A 293 11.38 -1.30 22.26
C THR A 293 12.70 -0.56 22.11
N ARG A 294 12.65 0.78 22.21
CA ARG A 294 13.82 1.65 22.22
C ARG A 294 13.64 2.70 23.30
N GLY A 295 14.67 2.88 24.13
CA GLY A 295 14.74 3.94 25.14
C GLY A 295 15.45 5.20 24.62
N VAL A 296 15.40 6.27 25.42
CA VAL A 296 16.06 7.55 25.14
C VAL A 296 17.57 7.46 25.10
N GLU A 297 18.14 6.53 25.88
CA GLU A 297 19.56 6.19 25.92
C GLU A 297 20.07 5.58 24.60
N GLY A 298 19.17 5.22 23.69
CA GLY A 298 19.50 4.60 22.41
C GLY A 298 19.66 3.07 22.47
N GLY A 299 19.76 2.48 21.29
CA GLY A 299 19.70 1.03 21.09
C GLY A 299 18.29 0.47 21.25
N ALA A 300 18.04 -0.69 20.65
CA ALA A 300 16.73 -1.33 20.68
C ALA A 300 16.83 -2.76 21.20
N VAL A 301 15.76 -3.23 21.83
CA VAL A 301 15.56 -4.64 22.18
C VAL A 301 14.47 -5.18 21.28
N SER A 302 14.67 -6.40 20.76
CA SER A 302 13.76 -7.04 19.83
C SER A 302 13.25 -8.36 20.38
N ALA A 303 11.94 -8.54 20.33
CA ALA A 303 11.29 -9.83 20.53
C ALA A 303 10.87 -10.38 19.16
N ILE A 304 11.41 -11.54 18.78
CA ILE A 304 11.27 -12.09 17.42
C ILE A 304 10.58 -13.46 17.49
N PRO A 305 9.31 -13.56 17.04
CA PRO A 305 8.64 -14.84 16.86
C PRO A 305 9.30 -15.69 15.76
N PRO A 306 9.22 -17.04 15.85
CA PRO A 306 9.59 -17.90 14.73
C PRO A 306 8.64 -17.71 13.53
N GLY A 307 9.02 -18.19 12.35
CA GLY A 307 8.16 -18.17 11.15
C GLY A 307 8.81 -17.49 9.94
N ALA A 308 7.98 -16.98 9.03
CA ALA A 308 8.40 -16.26 7.81
C ALA A 308 8.04 -14.76 7.88
N ALA A 309 8.72 -13.94 7.07
CA ALA A 309 8.32 -12.54 6.88
C ALA A 309 7.08 -12.49 5.98
N VAL A 310 6.29 -11.41 6.06
CA VAL A 310 5.19 -11.14 5.15
C VAL A 310 5.71 -10.32 3.97
N THR A 311 5.46 -10.81 2.77
CA THR A 311 5.75 -10.11 1.51
C THR A 311 4.52 -9.31 1.06
N ARG A 312 4.71 -8.45 0.06
CA ARG A 312 3.65 -7.60 -0.50
C ARG A 312 2.40 -8.42 -0.86
N GLY A 313 1.24 -7.89 -0.48
CA GLY A 313 -0.08 -8.50 -0.65
C GLY A 313 -0.48 -9.45 0.48
N GLY A 314 0.43 -9.79 1.39
CA GLY A 314 0.14 -10.69 2.49
C GLY A 314 -0.59 -9.98 3.65
N ASP A 315 -1.56 -10.70 4.23
CA ASP A 315 -2.23 -10.31 5.46
C ASP A 315 -1.31 -10.55 6.67
N PHE A 316 -1.47 -9.74 7.71
CA PHE A 316 -0.70 -9.87 8.95
C PHE A 316 -1.54 -9.58 10.20
N ARG A 317 -1.09 -10.16 11.30
CA ARG A 317 -1.50 -9.84 12.67
C ARG A 317 -0.25 -9.86 13.54
N ALA A 318 0.02 -8.76 14.23
CA ALA A 318 1.21 -8.59 15.02
C ALA A 318 0.87 -7.94 16.36
N CYS A 319 1.46 -8.45 17.44
CA CYS A 319 1.27 -7.93 18.78
C CYS A 319 2.63 -7.77 19.46
N ILE A 320 2.82 -6.70 20.22
CA ILE A 320 3.90 -6.64 21.22
C ILE A 320 3.29 -6.37 22.59
N SER A 321 3.77 -7.12 23.58
CA SER A 321 3.42 -6.99 24.99
C SER A 321 4.67 -6.66 25.79
N TRP A 322 4.56 -5.76 26.75
CA TRP A 322 5.64 -5.33 27.62
C TRP A 322 5.16 -5.15 29.06
N GLY A 323 6.08 -5.31 30.00
CA GLY A 323 5.85 -5.14 31.43
C GLY A 323 6.50 -6.26 32.22
N ASP A 324 6.59 -6.07 33.54
CA ASP A 324 7.17 -7.07 34.45
C ASP A 324 8.60 -7.51 34.01
N ASP A 325 9.42 -6.53 33.59
CA ASP A 325 10.77 -6.69 33.05
C ASP A 325 10.90 -7.58 31.80
N VAL A 326 9.79 -7.84 31.11
CA VAL A 326 9.73 -8.69 29.92
C VAL A 326 9.10 -7.96 28.74
N ILE A 327 9.63 -8.22 27.54
CA ILE A 327 8.96 -7.98 26.27
C ILE A 327 8.70 -9.30 25.56
N ARG A 328 7.57 -9.37 24.86
CA ARG A 328 7.19 -10.49 23.99
C ARG A 328 6.47 -9.99 22.77
N SER A 329 6.74 -10.60 21.62
CA SER A 329 6.03 -10.32 20.38
C SER A 329 5.26 -11.56 19.91
N GLY A 330 4.15 -11.33 19.23
CA GLY A 330 3.40 -12.33 18.47
C GLY A 330 3.27 -11.90 17.02
N PHE A 331 3.32 -12.85 16.10
CA PHE A 331 3.18 -12.59 14.68
C PHE A 331 2.60 -13.82 13.98
N LEU A 332 1.44 -13.70 13.34
CA LEU A 332 0.76 -14.78 12.63
C LEU A 332 0.66 -16.09 13.47
N GLY A 333 0.22 -15.96 14.72
CA GLY A 333 0.02 -17.06 15.66
C GLY A 333 1.30 -17.58 16.34
N ALA A 334 2.48 -17.23 15.84
CA ALA A 334 3.75 -17.53 16.50
C ALA A 334 4.06 -16.50 17.57
N VAL A 335 4.75 -16.91 18.64
CA VAL A 335 5.12 -16.03 19.75
C VAL A 335 6.62 -16.18 20.05
N SER A 336 7.30 -15.07 20.32
CA SER A 336 8.70 -15.10 20.73
C SER A 336 8.86 -15.71 22.13
N PRO A 337 10.06 -16.20 22.49
CA PRO A 337 10.45 -16.30 23.89
C PRO A 337 10.32 -14.94 24.60
N ASP A 338 10.23 -14.98 25.92
CA ASP A 338 10.33 -13.77 26.74
C ASP A 338 11.75 -13.20 26.62
N VAL A 339 11.83 -11.89 26.37
CA VAL A 339 13.10 -11.15 26.27
C VAL A 339 13.14 -10.11 27.37
N ALA A 340 14.28 -9.97 28.04
CA ALA A 340 14.43 -8.99 29.11
C ALA A 340 14.23 -7.55 28.59
N ALA A 341 13.39 -6.78 29.27
CA ALA A 341 13.10 -5.38 28.95
C ALA A 341 14.22 -4.46 29.46
N THR A 342 15.39 -4.50 28.79
CA THR A 342 16.58 -3.74 29.22
C THR A 342 16.58 -2.26 28.82
N LYS A 343 15.46 -1.74 28.31
CA LYS A 343 15.31 -0.37 27.82
C LYS A 343 14.14 0.31 28.51
N ALA A 344 14.34 1.59 28.85
CA ALA A 344 13.28 2.38 29.44
C ALA A 344 12.12 2.54 28.44
N ILE A 345 10.91 2.25 28.89
CA ILE A 345 9.68 2.45 28.12
C ILE A 345 9.06 3.76 28.62
N GLU A 346 8.98 4.76 27.73
CA GLU A 346 8.37 6.06 28.05
C GLU A 346 6.84 6.02 28.04
N ASP A 347 6.23 7.07 28.59
CA ASP A 347 4.79 7.33 28.47
C ASP A 347 4.39 7.34 27.00
N THR A 348 3.58 6.37 26.57
CA THR A 348 3.00 6.41 25.23
C THR A 348 1.89 7.46 25.24
N THR A 349 2.10 8.55 24.50
CA THR A 349 1.13 9.65 24.32
C THR A 349 0.51 9.68 22.92
N HIS A 350 1.14 8.98 21.98
CA HIS A 350 0.70 8.90 20.60
C HIS A 350 0.89 7.48 20.03
N LEU A 351 0.03 7.15 19.08
CA LEU A 351 0.26 6.08 18.12
C LEU A 351 0.51 6.71 16.76
N ASP A 352 1.54 6.27 16.06
CA ASP A 352 1.77 6.61 14.65
C ASP A 352 1.56 5.36 13.79
N LEU A 353 1.03 5.56 12.59
CA LEU A 353 0.73 4.48 11.65
C LEU A 353 1.67 4.54 10.43
N MET A 354 2.33 3.42 10.14
CA MET A 354 3.23 3.22 9.00
C MET A 354 4.37 4.26 8.86
N THR A 355 5.05 4.58 9.96
CA THR A 355 6.17 5.53 9.96
C THR A 355 7.30 5.11 10.91
N ASN A 356 8.49 5.69 10.70
CA ASN A 356 9.63 5.60 11.62
C ASN A 356 9.88 6.90 12.40
N SER A 357 9.15 7.98 12.10
CA SER A 357 9.35 9.30 12.71
C SER A 357 8.03 10.08 12.76
N PRO A 358 7.70 10.75 13.88
CA PRO A 358 6.54 11.63 13.91
C PRO A 358 6.70 12.90 13.06
N ALA A 359 7.94 13.25 12.70
CA ALA A 359 8.23 14.40 11.85
C ALA A 359 8.17 14.07 10.35
N ALA A 360 8.04 12.79 9.98
CA ALA A 360 7.99 12.34 8.61
C ALA A 360 6.60 11.82 8.24
N GLY A 361 6.24 11.94 6.97
CA GLY A 361 5.09 11.22 6.42
C GLY A 361 5.30 9.70 6.46
N VAL A 362 4.23 8.98 6.13
CA VAL A 362 4.22 7.53 5.93
C VAL A 362 5.32 7.12 4.96
N ALA A 363 5.97 6.01 5.28
CA ALA A 363 7.05 5.44 4.48
C ALA A 363 6.69 3.97 4.17
N GLY A 364 6.38 3.68 2.90
CA GLY A 364 5.70 2.46 2.45
C GLY A 364 4.18 2.63 2.25
N ALA A 365 3.46 1.51 2.16
CA ALA A 365 2.00 1.48 2.05
C ALA A 365 1.40 0.26 2.75
N ILE A 366 0.22 0.45 3.35
CA ILE A 366 -0.46 -0.60 4.12
C ILE A 366 -1.97 -0.34 4.23
N TYR A 367 -2.76 -1.42 4.31
CA TYR A 367 -4.10 -1.36 4.89
C TYR A 367 -4.01 -1.74 6.37
N ILE A 368 -4.56 -0.92 7.25
CA ILE A 368 -4.71 -1.22 8.68
C ILE A 368 -6.17 -1.58 8.93
N SER A 369 -6.43 -2.86 9.18
CA SER A 369 -7.77 -3.36 9.45
C SER A 369 -8.19 -3.12 10.89
N ARG A 370 -7.26 -3.27 11.84
CA ARG A 370 -7.52 -3.09 13.27
C ARG A 370 -6.27 -2.66 14.04
N VAL A 371 -6.48 -1.83 15.05
CA VAL A 371 -5.52 -1.57 16.14
C VAL A 371 -6.23 -1.82 17.48
N ALA A 372 -5.59 -2.55 18.40
CA ALA A 372 -6.12 -2.77 19.74
C ALA A 372 -5.03 -2.63 20.79
N LEU A 373 -5.32 -1.91 21.88
CA LEU A 373 -4.36 -1.66 22.96
C LEU A 373 -4.87 -2.19 24.29
N TYR A 374 -3.96 -2.66 25.13
CA TYR A 374 -4.24 -3.26 26.42
C TYR A 374 -3.37 -2.61 27.49
N SER A 375 -3.96 -2.28 28.64
CA SER A 375 -3.28 -1.65 29.79
C SER A 375 -2.61 -2.66 30.73
N ARG A 376 -2.19 -3.81 30.21
CA ARG A 376 -1.58 -4.90 30.98
C ARG A 376 -0.64 -5.72 30.10
N THR A 377 0.38 -6.31 30.73
CA THR A 377 1.19 -7.37 30.13
C THR A 377 0.26 -8.54 29.79
N LEU A 378 0.32 -9.04 28.56
CA LEU A 378 -0.40 -10.22 28.13
C LEU A 378 0.44 -11.47 28.38
N THR A 379 -0.21 -12.62 28.56
CA THR A 379 0.46 -13.93 28.63
C THR A 379 0.81 -14.44 27.22
N THR A 380 1.70 -15.42 27.10
CA THR A 380 2.05 -16.07 25.82
C THR A 380 0.81 -16.58 25.08
N GLN A 381 -0.11 -17.23 25.78
CA GLN A 381 -1.35 -17.75 25.19
C GLN A 381 -2.26 -16.64 24.65
N ASN A 382 -2.35 -15.51 25.36
CA ASN A 382 -3.14 -14.37 24.91
C ASN A 382 -2.52 -13.71 23.68
N VAL A 383 -1.19 -13.53 23.66
CA VAL A 383 -0.47 -13.01 22.48
C VAL A 383 -0.68 -13.94 21.28
N GLN A 384 -0.50 -15.25 21.48
CA GLN A 384 -0.73 -16.26 20.44
C GLN A 384 -2.13 -16.14 19.84
N ARG A 385 -3.17 -16.15 20.68
CA ARG A 385 -4.58 -16.08 20.27
C ARG A 385 -4.90 -14.78 19.52
N LEU A 386 -4.36 -13.65 19.95
CA LEU A 386 -4.61 -12.36 19.29
C LEU A 386 -3.96 -12.27 17.90
N THR A 387 -2.87 -13.00 17.69
CA THR A 387 -2.12 -12.96 16.43
C THR A 387 -2.39 -14.14 15.51
N ALA A 388 -3.17 -15.12 15.95
CA ALA A 388 -3.51 -16.32 15.18
C ALA A 388 -4.36 -16.02 13.94
#